data_AF-C5K8H7-F1
#
_entry.id   AF-C5K8H7-F1
#
_cell.length_a   1.000
_cell.length_b   1.000
_cell.length_c   1.000
_cell.angle_alpha   90.00
_cell.angle_beta   90.00
_cell.angle_gamma   90.00
#
_symmetry.space_group_name_H-M   'P 1'
#
loop_
_entity.id
_entity.type
_entity.pdbx_description
1 polymer ?
#
loop_
_entity_poly.entity_id
_entity_poly.type
_entity_poly.pdbx_seq_one_letter_code
_entity_poly.pdbx_strand_id
1 'polypeptide(L)' 'EEYPLDLPIIMISAKNSSDDVIKGLKYNCNDYVTKPFEKTELLARINTQVRLREMLKLEVRSA' A
#
# COMPACT_ATOMS: atom_id res chain seq x y z
N GLU A 1 0.46 -19.56 -1.87
CA GLU A 1 1.03 -18.26 -2.25
C GLU A 1 0.81 -17.31 -1.09
N GLU A 2 1.85 -16.61 -0.66
CA GLU A 2 1.81 -15.67 0.47
C GLU A 2 0.87 -14.51 0.11
N TYR A 3 -0.23 -14.37 0.83
CA TYR A 3 -1.18 -13.29 0.57
C TYR A 3 -0.53 -11.96 0.95
N PRO A 4 -0.63 -10.90 0.12
CA PRO A 4 -0.04 -9.56 0.37
C PRO A 4 -0.61 -8.85 1.61
N LEU A 5 -1.50 -9.51 2.34
CA LEU A 5 -2.10 -9.03 3.57
C LEU A 5 -1.13 -9.03 4.76
N ASP A 6 -0.05 -9.82 4.72
CA ASP A 6 0.90 -9.89 5.85
C ASP A 6 1.97 -8.79 5.83
N LEU A 7 2.26 -8.22 4.65
CA LEU A 7 3.22 -7.14 4.45
C LEU A 7 2.68 -6.12 3.43
N PRO A 8 2.17 -4.96 3.88
CA PRO A 8 1.68 -3.92 2.98
C PRO A 8 2.79 -3.37 2.06
N ILE A 9 2.49 -3.24 0.76
CA ILE A 9 3.41 -2.74 -0.27
C ILE A 9 2.90 -1.40 -0.79
N ILE A 10 3.74 -0.37 -0.72
CA ILE A 10 3.49 0.95 -1.32
C ILE A 10 4.49 1.13 -2.47
N MET A 11 3.99 1.24 -3.70
CA MET A 11 4.84 1.51 -4.86
C MET A 11 5.11 3.01 -4.98
N ILE A 12 6.38 3.40 -5.15
CA ILE A 12 6.77 4.79 -5.36
C ILE A 12 7.45 4.94 -6.72
N SER A 13 6.92 5.81 -7.59
CA SER A 13 7.36 5.90 -8.98
C SER A 13 7.31 7.32 -9.53
N ALA A 14 8.16 7.66 -10.50
CA ALA A 14 8.01 8.91 -11.26
C ALA A 14 6.98 8.80 -12.39
N LYS A 15 6.56 7.58 -12.72
CA LYS A 15 5.52 7.34 -13.72
C LYS A 15 4.16 7.68 -13.13
N ASN A 16 3.42 8.54 -13.81
CA ASN A 16 2.19 9.15 -13.28
C ASN A 16 1.00 9.03 -14.23
N SER A 17 1.11 8.26 -15.32
CA SER A 17 -0.03 7.96 -16.17
C SER A 17 -1.03 7.09 -15.41
N SER A 18 -2.32 7.23 -15.72
CA SER A 18 -3.36 6.38 -15.13
C SER A 18 -3.08 4.89 -15.36
N ASP A 19 -2.54 4.54 -16.53
CA ASP A 19 -2.17 3.16 -16.85
C ASP A 19 -1.04 2.63 -15.97
N ASP A 20 -0.02 3.44 -15.67
CA ASP A 20 1.08 3.07 -14.78
C ASP A 20 0.57 2.84 -13.35
N VAL A 21 -0.31 3.71 -12.86
CA VAL A 21 -0.94 3.57 -11.53
C VAL A 21 -1.77 2.30 -11.46
N ILE A 22 -2.65 2.09 -12.44
CA ILE A 22 -3.50 0.89 -12.52
C ILE A 22 -2.63 -0.37 -12.56
N LYS A 23 -1.57 -0.35 -13.38
CA LYS A 23 -0.66 -1.48 -13.51
C LYS A 23 0.09 -1.76 -12.20
N GLY A 24 0.56 -0.72 -11.51
CA GLY A 24 1.19 -0.84 -10.20
C GLY A 24 0.27 -1.47 -9.15
N LEU A 25 -0.98 -1.01 -9.08
CA LEU A 25 -1.99 -1.56 -8.17
C LEU A 25 -2.36 -3.02 -8.51
N LYS A 26 -2.41 -3.38 -9.80
CA LYS A 26 -2.63 -4.76 -10.26
C LYS A 26 -1.51 -5.73 -9.87
N TYR A 27 -0.30 -5.23 -9.59
CA TYR A 27 0.81 -6.05 -9.09
C TYR A 27 0.75 -6.29 -7.58
N ASN A 28 -0.44 -6.40 -7.00
CA ASN A 28 -0.69 -6.64 -5.58
C ASN A 28 -0.07 -5.58 -4.65
N CYS A 29 0.11 -4.35 -5.12
CA CYS A 29 0.47 -3.23 -4.26
C CYS A 29 -0.78 -2.67 -3.59
N ASN A 30 -0.68 -2.33 -2.30
CA ASN A 30 -1.77 -1.74 -1.53
C ASN A 30 -1.95 -0.25 -1.82
N ASP A 31 -0.88 0.43 -2.26
CA ASP A 31 -0.91 1.84 -2.61
C ASP A 31 0.14 2.16 -3.70
N TYR A 32 -0.07 3.27 -4.41
CA TYR A 32 0.82 3.79 -5.44
C TYR A 32 0.99 5.30 -5.26
N VAL A 33 2.23 5.75 -5.11
CA VAL A 33 2.60 7.15 -4.87
C VAL A 33 3.51 7.64 -5.99
N THR A 34 3.08 8.72 -6.64
CA THR A 34 3.85 9.39 -7.68
C THR A 34 4.86 10.36 -7.06
N LYS A 35 6.07 10.45 -7.62
CA LYS A 35 7.07 11.48 -7.29
C LYS A 35 6.85 12.75 -8.15
N PRO A 36 7.10 13.96 -7.60
CA PRO A 36 7.42 14.23 -6.20
C PRO A 36 6.19 14.10 -5.30
N PHE A 37 6.41 13.75 -4.03
CA PHE A 37 5.36 13.65 -3.00
C PHE A 37 5.79 14.41 -1.75
N GLU A 38 4.80 14.83 -0.97
CA GLU A 38 5.04 15.43 0.34
C GLU A 38 5.37 14.35 1.37
N LYS A 39 6.38 14.59 2.21
CA LYS A 39 6.78 13.61 3.25
C LYS A 39 5.64 13.30 4.22
N THR A 40 4.86 14.31 4.57
CA THR A 40 3.70 14.17 5.47
C THR A 40 2.60 13.31 4.84
N GLU A 41 2.38 13.44 3.53
CA GLU A 41 1.43 12.58 2.80
C GLU A 41 1.90 11.12 2.80
N LEU A 42 3.17 10.87 2.48
CA LEU A 42 3.70 9.50 2.49
C LEU A 42 3.63 8.87 3.88
N LEU A 43 3.95 9.63 4.94
CA LEU A 43 3.82 9.16 6.32
C LEU A 43 2.38 8.80 6.69
N ALA A 44 1.40 9.61 6.27
CA ALA A 44 -0.02 9.32 6.50
C ALA A 44 -0.46 8.02 5.80
N ARG A 45 0.00 7.80 4.56
CA ARG A 45 -0.25 6.56 3.79
C ARG A 45 0.37 5.34 4.47
N ILE A 46 1.63 5.42 4.90
CA ILE A 46 2.32 4.35 5.65
C ILE A 46 1.55 4.01 6.93
N ASN A 47 1.20 5.00 7.74
CA ASN A 47 0.46 4.79 8.99
C ASN A 47 -0.90 4.11 8.75
N THR A 48 -1.57 4.46 7.65
CA THR A 48 -2.83 3.82 7.25
C THR A 48 -2.61 2.34 6.94
N GLN A 49 -1.60 1.99 6.16
CA GLN A 49 -1.28 0.60 5.82
C GLN A 49 -0.88 -0.24 7.04
N VAL A 50 -0.11 0.33 7.97
CA VAL A 50 0.25 -0.33 9.24
C VAL A 50 -1.00 -0.63 10.07
N ARG A 51 -1.90 0.35 10.23
CA ARG A 51 -3.14 0.17 10.98
C ARG A 51 -4.03 -0.91 10.37
N LEU A 52 -4.20 -0.92 9.05
CA LEU A 52 -4.99 -1.94 8.35
C LEU A 52 -4.43 -3.35 8.59
N ARG A 53 -3.10 -3.49 8.53
CA ARG A 53 -2.43 -4.76 8.83
C ARG A 53 -2.66 -5.22 10.28
N GLU A 54 -2.58 -4.30 11.24
CA GLU A 54 -2.83 -4.62 12.65
C GLU A 54 -4.27 -5.11 12.88
N MET A 55 -5.25 -4.45 12.28
CA MET A 55 -6.67 -4.85 12.36
C MET A 55 -6.89 -6.25 11.78
N LEU A 56 -6.32 -6.53 10.60
CA LEU A 56 -6.45 -7.84 9.97
C LEU A 56 -5.82 -8.96 10.81
N LYS A 57 -4.67 -8.70 11.44
CA LYS A 57 -4.03 -9.66 12.35
C LYS A 57 -4.89 -9.97 13.57
N LEU A 58 -5.67 -9.01 14.05
CA LEU A 58 -6.59 -9.23 15.17
C LEU A 58 -7.76 -10.11 14.75
N GLU A 59 -8.36 -9.86 13.57
CA GLU A 59 -9.45 -10.68 13.04
C GLU A 59 -9.03 -12.14 12.83
N VAL A 60 -7.87 -12.37 12.21
CA VAL A 60 -7.35 -13.73 11.95
C VAL A 60 -7.08 -14.50 13.24
N ARG A 61 -6.73 -13.83 14.35
CA ARG A 61 -6.53 -14.48 15.66
C ARG A 61 -7.83 -14.78 16.41
N SER A 62 -8.94 -14.17 15.99
CA SER A 62 -10.26 -14.35 16.60
C SER A 62 -11.15 -15.37 15.88
N ALA A 63 -10.74 -15.82 14.68
CA ALA A 63 -11.35 -16.89 13.90
C ALA A 63 -10.63 -18.23 14.13
#